data_AF-A0A6F8UAC4-F1
#
_entry.id   AF-A0A6F8UAC4-F1
#
_cell.length_a   1.000
_cell.length_b   1.000
_cell.length_c   1.000
_cell.angle_alpha   90.00
_cell.angle_beta   90.00
_cell.angle_gamma   90.00
#
_symmetry.space_group_name_H-M   'P 1'
#
loop_
_entity.id
_entity.type
_entity.pdbx_description
1 polymer ?
#
loop_
_entity_poly.entity_id
_entity_poly.type
_entity_poly.pdbx_seq_one_letter_code
_entity_poly.pdbx_strand_id
1 'polypeptide(L)'
;MRLTVAGGTNAFRVQLLRQTIGLPLRDEALALGIEPRRYAWLREVALCVGDKPWVVARSVAPLSQLQGKGLEGLGERSLGSWLFQQPDLVRGPLYATRHQPRFVAKHSASLLDSVWGRRSVFQHSGLSLLVQEYFLSTMADDLALSSR
;
A
#
# COMPACT_ATOMS: atom_id res chain seq x y z
N MET A 1 -10.07 11.79 1.54
CA MET A 1 -11.11 10.99 2.24
C MET A 1 -10.42 9.85 2.98
N ARG A 2 -10.67 9.69 4.28
CA ARG A 2 -10.13 8.58 5.10
C ARG A 2 -11.09 7.39 5.01
N LEU A 3 -10.57 6.16 4.84
CA LEU A 3 -11.39 4.95 4.76
C LEU A 3 -12.28 4.75 6.00
N THR A 4 -11.79 5.17 7.16
CA THR A 4 -12.55 5.15 8.43
C THR A 4 -13.78 6.04 8.43
N VAL A 5 -13.77 7.13 7.65
CA VAL A 5 -14.92 8.03 7.50
C VAL A 5 -15.87 7.50 6.42
N ALA A 6 -15.30 6.93 5.36
CA ALA A 6 -16.04 6.36 4.24
C ALA A 6 -16.87 5.12 4.61
N GLY A 7 -16.36 4.31 5.56
CA GLY A 7 -17.01 3.09 6.02
C GLY A 7 -18.18 3.29 6.98
N GLY A 8 -18.49 4.53 7.38
CA GLY A 8 -19.56 4.81 8.33
C GLY A 8 -19.34 4.13 9.69
N THR A 9 -20.28 3.29 10.11
CA THR A 9 -20.22 2.54 11.37
C THR A 9 -19.42 1.24 11.28
N ASN A 10 -19.00 0.83 10.08
CA ASN A 10 -18.28 -0.42 9.89
C ASN A 10 -16.85 -0.33 10.42
N ALA A 11 -16.43 -1.39 11.11
CA ALA A 11 -15.07 -1.48 11.64
C ALA A 11 -14.04 -1.46 10.51
N PHE A 12 -13.01 -0.63 10.67
CA PHE A 12 -11.84 -0.62 9.80
C PHE A 12 -10.77 -1.55 10.36
N ARG A 13 -10.28 -2.49 9.55
CA ARG A 13 -9.14 -3.34 9.90
C ARG A 13 -8.11 -3.40 8.79
N VAL A 14 -6.86 -3.66 9.17
CA VAL A 14 -5.76 -3.94 8.24
C VAL A 14 -5.46 -5.42 8.36
N GLN A 15 -5.66 -6.16 7.28
CA GLN A 15 -5.31 -7.58 7.21
C GLN A 15 -3.96 -7.72 6.51
N LEU A 16 -3.00 -8.37 7.18
CA LEU A 16 -1.70 -8.64 6.58
C LEU A 16 -1.81 -9.78 5.57
N LEU A 17 -1.49 -9.51 4.30
CA LEU A 17 -1.42 -10.54 3.25
C LEU A 17 -0.01 -11.13 3.17
N ARG A 18 1.01 -10.27 3.26
CA ARG A 18 2.41 -10.67 3.22
C ARG A 18 3.31 -9.60 3.84
N GLN A 19 4.31 -10.04 4.59
CA GLN A 19 5.44 -9.18 4.96
C GLN A 19 6.72 -9.99 4.83
N THR A 20 7.69 -9.52 4.04
CA THR A 20 8.91 -10.28 3.79
C THR A 20 10.03 -9.40 3.27
N ILE A 21 11.22 -9.97 3.23
CA ILE A 21 12.37 -9.45 2.50
C ILE A 21 12.36 -10.09 1.11
N GLY A 22 12.43 -9.28 0.05
CA GLY A 22 12.45 -9.81 -1.31
C GLY A 22 12.86 -8.78 -2.34
N LEU A 23 12.84 -9.20 -3.61
CA LEU A 23 13.11 -8.31 -4.72
C LEU A 23 11.86 -7.47 -5.04
N PRO A 24 11.98 -6.14 -5.14
CA PRO A 24 10.91 -5.30 -5.64
C PRO A 24 10.69 -5.54 -7.13
N LEU A 25 9.51 -5.15 -7.64
CA LEU A 25 9.27 -5.10 -9.07
C LEU A 25 10.18 -4.04 -9.72
N ARG A 26 10.45 -4.19 -11.02
CA ARG A 26 11.34 -3.28 -11.76
C ARG A 26 10.88 -1.83 -11.67
N ASP A 27 9.57 -1.57 -11.80
CA ASP A 27 9.02 -0.23 -11.71
C ASP A 27 9.03 0.32 -10.28
N GLU A 28 8.95 -0.55 -9.27
CA GLU A 28 9.10 -0.17 -7.85
C GLU A 28 10.54 0.26 -7.55
N ALA A 29 11.54 -0.50 -8.03
CA ALA A 29 12.95 -0.15 -7.90
C ALA A 29 13.29 1.19 -8.58
N LEU A 30 12.76 1.40 -9.80
CA LEU A 30 12.93 2.65 -10.52
C LEU A 30 12.29 3.84 -9.79
N ALA A 31 11.07 3.66 -9.25
CA ALA A 31 10.40 4.71 -8.47
C ALA A 31 11.17 5.07 -7.20
N LEU A 32 11.85 4.11 -6.57
CA LEU A 32 12.67 4.30 -5.38
C LEU A 32 14.09 4.78 -5.68
N GLY A 33 14.49 4.87 -6.96
CA GLY A 33 15.85 5.26 -7.35
C GLY A 33 16.92 4.24 -6.91
N ILE A 34 16.56 2.97 -6.75
CA ILE A 34 17.48 1.90 -6.35
C ILE A 34 17.81 0.98 -7.52
N GLU A 35 18.97 0.33 -7.46
CA GLU A 35 19.36 -0.68 -8.45
C GLU A 35 18.33 -1.82 -8.52
N PRO A 36 17.92 -2.24 -9.73
CA PRO A 36 17.17 -3.46 -9.91
C PRO A 36 17.93 -4.63 -9.24
N ARG A 37 17.20 -5.50 -8.52
CA ARG A 37 17.74 -6.65 -7.75
C ARG A 37 18.32 -6.33 -6.37
N ARG A 38 18.18 -5.11 -5.85
CA ARG A 38 18.41 -4.85 -4.42
C ARG A 38 17.25 -5.39 -3.59
N TYR A 39 17.57 -6.05 -2.48
CA TYR A 39 16.56 -6.50 -1.54
C TYR A 39 15.87 -5.31 -0.87
N ALA A 40 14.55 -5.43 -0.77
CA ALA A 40 13.68 -4.47 -0.13
C ALA A 40 12.80 -5.21 0.88
N TRP A 41 12.35 -4.49 1.89
CA TRP A 41 11.21 -4.90 2.69
C TRP A 41 9.94 -4.67 1.88
N LEU A 42 9.12 -5.71 1.83
CA LEU A 42 7.89 -5.75 1.08
C LEU A 42 6.76 -6.04 2.07
N ARG A 43 5.74 -5.19 2.04
CA ARG A 43 4.52 -5.39 2.81
C ARG A 43 3.29 -5.25 1.94
N GLU A 44 2.43 -6.25 1.97
CA GLU A 44 1.18 -6.33 1.23
C GLU A 44 0.05 -6.48 2.25
N VAL A 45 -0.98 -5.63 2.16
CA VAL A 45 -2.11 -5.63 3.09
C VAL A 45 -3.42 -5.43 2.34
N ALA A 46 -4.51 -5.94 2.92
CA ALA A 46 -5.87 -5.53 2.58
C ALA A 46 -6.38 -4.57 3.66
N LEU A 47 -6.95 -3.43 3.25
CA LEU A 47 -7.65 -2.51 4.11
C LEU A 47 -9.14 -2.85 3.99
N CYS A 48 -9.71 -3.36 5.07
CA CYS A 48 -11.07 -3.88 5.08
C CYS A 48 -12.01 -2.95 5.87
N VAL A 49 -13.23 -2.84 5.38
CA VAL A 49 -14.35 -2.15 6.04
C VAL A 49 -15.46 -3.18 6.23
N GLY A 50 -15.91 -3.39 7.47
CA GLY A 50 -16.78 -4.53 7.78
C GLY A 50 -16.00 -5.80 7.55
N ASP A 51 -16.48 -6.75 6.74
CA ASP A 51 -15.73 -7.95 6.33
C ASP A 51 -15.09 -7.85 4.95
N LYS A 52 -15.36 -6.77 4.21
CA LYS A 52 -14.98 -6.64 2.80
C LYS A 52 -13.65 -5.89 2.64
N PRO A 53 -12.69 -6.41 1.85
CA PRO A 53 -11.52 -5.63 1.47
C PRO A 53 -11.98 -4.50 0.56
N TRP A 54 -11.54 -3.27 0.81
CA TRP A 54 -11.83 -2.10 -0.04
C TRP A 54 -10.60 -1.66 -0.82
N VAL A 55 -9.42 -1.81 -0.22
CA VAL A 55 -8.15 -1.42 -0.83
C VAL A 55 -7.14 -2.52 -0.59
N VAL A 56 -6.36 -2.87 -1.62
CA VAL A 56 -5.14 -3.65 -1.46
C VAL A 56 -3.96 -2.73 -1.63
N ALA A 57 -3.05 -2.77 -0.68
CA ALA A 57 -1.90 -1.87 -0.64
C ALA A 57 -0.59 -2.65 -0.58
N ARG A 58 0.41 -2.08 -1.23
CA ARG A 58 1.78 -2.58 -1.21
C ARG A 58 2.73 -1.46 -0.81
N SER A 59 3.65 -1.79 0.08
CA SER A 59 4.69 -0.89 0.55
C SER A 59 6.06 -1.51 0.32
N VAL A 60 6.98 -0.70 -0.19
CA VAL A 60 8.33 -1.13 -0.57
C VAL A 60 9.34 -0.11 -0.04
N ALA A 61 10.32 -0.60 0.72
CA ALA A 61 11.42 0.21 1.22
C ALA A 61 12.76 -0.53 1.07
N PRO A 62 13.84 0.13 0.64
CA PRO A 62 15.16 -0.48 0.59
C PRO A 62 15.62 -0.93 1.98
N LEU A 63 16.13 -2.16 2.11
CA LEU A 63 16.53 -2.69 3.43
C LEU A 63 17.59 -1.84 4.13
N SER A 64 18.54 -1.28 3.37
CA SER A 64 19.61 -0.45 3.90
C SER A 64 19.10 0.82 4.61
N GLN A 65 17.86 1.23 4.35
CA GLN A 65 17.26 2.45 4.91
C GLN A 65 16.28 2.15 6.06
N LEU A 66 16.06 0.87 6.37
CA LEU A 66 15.00 0.42 7.27
C LEU A 66 15.42 0.30 8.73
N GLN A 67 16.71 0.15 8.97
CA GLN A 67 17.26 -0.06 10.30
C GLN A 67 16.84 1.07 11.24
N GLY A 68 16.27 0.71 12.40
CA GLY A 68 15.82 1.67 13.40
C GLY A 68 14.51 2.42 13.08
N LYS A 69 13.83 2.11 11.96
CA LYS A 69 12.57 2.78 11.57
C LYS A 69 11.30 2.12 12.12
N GLY A 70 11.40 0.91 12.66
CA GLY A 70 10.26 0.18 13.25
C GLY A 70 9.24 -0.38 12.25
N LEU A 71 9.48 -0.22 10.95
CA LEU A 71 8.60 -0.74 9.88
C LEU A 71 8.59 -2.28 9.82
N GLU A 72 9.68 -2.94 10.21
CA GLU A 72 9.76 -4.41 10.25
C GLU A 72 8.73 -5.02 11.22
N GLY A 73 8.42 -4.32 12.31
CA GLY A 73 7.41 -4.75 13.28
C GLY A 73 6.00 -4.30 12.96
N LEU A 74 5.73 -3.71 11.78
CA LEU A 74 4.46 -3.03 11.53
C LEU A 74 3.28 -4.02 11.47
N GLY A 75 3.43 -5.18 10.82
CA GLY A 75 2.43 -6.25 10.84
C GLY A 75 1.06 -5.76 10.36
N GLU A 76 0.04 -5.89 11.20
CA GLU A 76 -1.33 -5.42 10.95
C GLU A 76 -1.59 -3.96 11.39
N ARG A 77 -0.57 -3.21 11.82
CA ARG A 77 -0.74 -1.80 12.17
C ARG A 77 -0.86 -0.93 10.92
N SER A 78 -1.68 0.11 10.95
CA SER A 78 -1.83 1.00 9.80
C SER A 78 -0.51 1.67 9.43
N LEU A 79 -0.15 1.63 8.14
CA LEU A 79 1.01 2.39 7.66
C LEU A 79 0.76 3.89 7.80
N GLY A 80 -0.48 4.33 7.58
CA GLY A 80 -0.84 5.74 7.74
C GLY A 80 -0.57 6.24 9.16
N SER A 81 -0.86 5.44 10.19
CA SER A 81 -0.55 5.85 11.57
C SER A 81 0.95 5.98 11.81
N TRP A 82 1.79 5.14 11.18
CA TRP A 82 3.24 5.27 11.27
C TRP A 82 3.75 6.50 10.51
N LEU A 83 3.23 6.74 9.30
CA LEU A 83 3.58 7.89 8.45
C LEU A 83 3.26 9.21 9.16
N PHE A 84 2.05 9.35 9.71
CA PHE A 84 1.62 10.59 10.36
C PHE A 84 2.33 10.89 11.69
N GLN A 85 3.11 9.95 12.23
CA GLN A 85 3.97 10.19 13.39
C GLN A 85 5.32 10.80 13.01
N GLN A 86 5.66 10.88 11.71
CA GLN A 86 6.94 11.40 11.25
C GLN A 86 6.80 12.90 10.89
N PRO A 87 7.45 13.82 11.63
CA PRO A 87 7.26 15.26 11.46
C PRO A 87 7.90 15.82 10.17
N ASP A 88 8.98 15.22 9.70
CA ASP A 88 9.72 15.56 8.48
C ASP A 88 9.31 14.72 7.26
N LEU A 89 8.13 14.08 7.31
CA LEU A 89 7.64 13.28 6.19
C LEU A 89 7.33 14.16 4.98
N VAL A 90 8.06 13.92 3.88
CA VAL A 90 7.79 14.55 2.59
C VAL A 90 7.13 13.53 1.67
N ARG A 91 6.02 13.93 1.05
CA ARG A 91 5.35 13.13 0.04
C ARG A 91 5.72 13.64 -1.36
N GLY A 92 6.23 12.75 -2.20
CA GLY A 92 6.47 13.02 -3.61
C GLY A 92 5.18 13.08 -4.45
N PRO A 93 5.30 13.18 -5.78
CA PRO A 93 4.14 13.22 -6.67
C PRO A 93 3.22 11.99 -6.50
N LEU A 94 1.93 12.19 -6.78
CA LEU A 94 0.94 11.12 -6.83
C LEU A 94 0.69 10.72 -8.29
N TYR A 95 0.89 9.45 -8.58
CA TYR A 95 0.59 8.88 -9.90
C TYR A 95 -0.61 7.96 -9.80
N ALA A 96 -1.56 8.10 -10.72
CA ALA A 96 -2.68 7.18 -10.88
C ALA A 96 -2.41 6.18 -12.02
N THR A 97 -3.01 5.00 -11.93
CA THR A 97 -2.92 3.95 -12.96
C THR A 97 -4.24 3.21 -13.10
N ARG A 98 -4.47 2.66 -14.30
CA ARG A 98 -5.59 1.73 -14.59
C ARG A 98 -5.14 0.27 -14.69
N HIS A 99 -3.91 -0.04 -14.28
CA HIS A 99 -3.38 -1.40 -14.34
C HIS A 99 -3.81 -2.22 -13.12
N GLN A 100 -3.99 -3.53 -13.33
CA GLN A 100 -4.24 -4.45 -12.23
C GLN A 100 -3.05 -4.55 -11.27
N PRO A 101 -3.31 -4.74 -9.97
CA PRO A 101 -2.26 -4.94 -8.99
C PRO A 101 -1.56 -6.28 -9.18
N ARG A 102 -0.28 -6.24 -9.58
CA ARG A 102 0.52 -7.44 -9.89
C ARG A 102 0.88 -8.29 -8.66
N PHE A 103 0.77 -7.75 -7.45
CA PHE A 103 1.18 -8.42 -6.21
C PHE A 103 0.06 -9.26 -5.57
N VAL A 104 -1.21 -9.00 -5.89
CA VAL A 104 -2.37 -9.68 -5.27
C VAL A 104 -2.84 -10.93 -6.00
N ALA A 105 -2.38 -11.16 -7.24
CA ALA A 105 -2.73 -12.36 -8.02
C ALA A 105 -2.42 -13.67 -7.29
N LYS A 106 -1.48 -13.65 -6.34
CA LYS A 106 -1.09 -14.82 -5.53
C LYS A 106 -1.99 -15.08 -4.33
N HIS A 107 -2.81 -14.11 -3.94
CA HIS A 107 -3.61 -14.16 -2.70
C HIS A 107 -5.09 -14.44 -2.99
N SER A 108 -5.67 -13.80 -4.00
CA SER A 108 -7.03 -14.10 -4.47
C SER A 108 -7.30 -13.52 -5.84
N ALA A 109 -7.94 -14.29 -6.71
CA ALA A 109 -8.43 -13.82 -8.00
C ALA A 109 -9.48 -12.71 -7.86
N SER A 110 -10.29 -12.71 -6.79
CA SER A 110 -11.30 -11.67 -6.53
C SER A 110 -10.72 -10.29 -6.22
N LEU A 111 -9.42 -10.22 -5.88
CA LEU A 111 -8.72 -8.95 -5.64
C LEU A 111 -8.15 -8.35 -6.94
N LEU A 112 -8.29 -9.05 -8.08
CA LEU A 112 -7.79 -8.62 -9.39
C LEU A 112 -8.78 -7.74 -10.17
N ASP A 113 -10.01 -7.59 -9.68
CA ASP A 113 -11.05 -6.77 -10.31
C ASP A 113 -10.80 -5.26 -10.16
N SER A 114 -9.73 -4.88 -9.45
CA SER A 114 -9.30 -3.50 -9.35
C SER A 114 -8.47 -3.07 -10.55
N VAL A 115 -8.97 -2.07 -11.29
CA VAL A 115 -8.19 -1.36 -12.29
C VAL A 115 -7.58 -0.07 -11.73
N TRP A 116 -8.23 0.59 -10.78
CA TRP A 116 -7.77 1.88 -10.29
C TRP A 116 -6.74 1.76 -9.18
N GLY A 117 -5.51 2.15 -9.49
CA GLY A 117 -4.40 2.23 -8.55
C GLY A 117 -3.84 3.63 -8.43
N ARG A 118 -3.17 3.91 -7.33
CA ARG A 118 -2.32 5.08 -7.15
C ARG A 118 -1.02 4.71 -6.45
N ARG A 119 0.02 5.50 -6.68
CA ARG A 119 1.30 5.34 -5.98
C ARG A 119 1.98 6.66 -5.70
N SER A 120 2.76 6.70 -4.63
CA SER A 120 3.58 7.84 -4.24
C SER A 120 4.78 7.36 -3.42
N VAL A 121 5.91 8.05 -3.56
CA VAL A 121 7.08 7.84 -2.71
C VAL A 121 7.04 8.82 -1.56
N PHE A 122 7.21 8.31 -0.36
CA PHE A 122 7.35 9.06 0.87
C PHE A 122 8.80 9.05 1.30
N GLN A 123 9.30 10.18 1.78
CA GLN A 123 10.65 10.34 2.26
C GLN A 123 10.66 10.86 3.70
N HIS A 124 11.46 10.25 4.55
CA HIS A 124 11.60 10.65 5.95
C HIS A 124 12.95 10.17 6.49
N SER A 125 13.78 11.08 7.03
CA SER A 125 15.03 10.73 7.72
C SER A 125 15.87 9.64 7.04
N GLY A 126 16.12 9.80 5.73
CA GLY A 126 16.92 8.87 4.91
C GLY A 126 16.18 7.62 4.39
N LEU A 127 14.93 7.40 4.80
CA LEU A 127 14.06 6.36 4.25
C LEU A 127 13.31 6.87 3.02
N SER A 128 13.35 6.10 1.94
CA SER A 128 12.40 6.20 0.83
C SER A 128 11.43 5.02 0.87
N LEU A 129 10.14 5.31 0.94
CA LEU A 129 9.07 4.33 1.03
C LEU A 129 8.07 4.53 -0.10
N LEU A 130 8.03 3.59 -1.04
CA LEU A 130 6.98 3.54 -2.04
C LEU A 130 5.72 2.96 -1.41
N VAL A 131 4.60 3.66 -1.59
CA VAL A 131 3.26 3.18 -1.22
C VAL A 131 2.40 3.13 -2.46
N GLN A 132 1.80 1.96 -2.70
CA GLN A 132 0.87 1.69 -3.78
C GLN A 132 -0.47 1.25 -3.17
N GLU A 133 -1.56 1.78 -3.68
CA GLU A 133 -2.92 1.47 -3.22
C GLU A 133 -3.80 1.22 -4.45
N TYR A 134 -4.55 0.12 -4.43
CA TYR A 134 -5.48 -0.27 -5.49
C TYR A 134 -6.88 -0.42 -4.91
N PHE A 135 -7.85 0.27 -5.50
CA PHE A 135 -9.22 0.38 -5.02
C PHE A 135 -10.08 -0.69 -5.67
N LEU A 136 -10.64 -1.57 -4.86
CA LEU A 136 -11.37 -2.75 -5.32
C LEU A 136 -12.80 -2.39 -5.75
N SER A 137 -13.40 -3.23 -6.59
CA SER A 137 -14.81 -3.12 -7.01
C SER A 137 -15.76 -3.12 -5.81
N THR A 138 -15.48 -3.94 -4.79
CA THR A 138 -16.22 -3.96 -3.51
C THR A 138 -16.34 -2.59 -2.85
N MET A 139 -15.31 -1.73 -2.93
CA MET A 139 -15.40 -0.35 -2.43
C MET A 139 -16.32 0.50 -3.29
N ALA A 140 -16.23 0.37 -4.62
CA ALA A 140 -17.10 1.09 -5.53
C ALA A 140 -18.57 0.69 -5.34
N ASP A 141 -18.84 -0.60 -5.20
CA ASP A 141 -20.17 -1.16 -4.96
C ASP A 141 -20.75 -0.65 -3.63
N ASP A 142 -19.98 -0.74 -2.53
CA ASP A 142 -20.43 -0.29 -1.21
C ASP A 142 -20.66 1.23 -1.15
N LEU A 143 -19.93 2.00 -1.95
CA LEU A 143 -20.09 3.46 -2.04
C LEU A 143 -21.07 3.89 -3.14
N ALA A 144 -21.69 2.95 -3.85
CA ALA A 144 -22.56 3.20 -5.01
C ALA A 144 -21.90 4.11 -6.07
N LEU A 145 -20.57 3.99 -6.25
CA LEU A 145 -19.83 4.76 -7.23
C LEU A 145 -20.10 4.19 -8.62
N SER A 146 -20.68 5.02 -9.49
CA SER A 146 -20.99 4.61 -10.86
C SER A 146 -19.72 4.21 -11.62
N SER A 147 -19.70 2.99 -12.16
CA SER A 147 -18.68 2.50 -13.08
C SER A 147 -18.89 3.13 -14.47
N ARG A 148 -18.54 4.41 -14.62
CA ARG A 148 -18.50 5.08 -15.94
C ARG A 148 -17.14 4.94 -16.60
#